data_AF-A0A1A8AYG3-F1
#
_entry.id   AF-A0A1A8AYG3-F1
#
_cell.length_a   1.000
_cell.length_b   1.000
_cell.length_c   1.000
_cell.angle_alpha   90.00
_cell.angle_beta   90.00
_cell.angle_gamma   90.00
#
_symmetry.space_group_name_H-M   'P 1'
#
loop_
_entity.id
_entity.type
_entity.pdbx_description
1 polymer ?
#
loop_
_entity_poly.entity_id
_entity_poly.type
_entity_poly.pdbx_seq_one_letter_code
_entity_poly.pdbx_strand_id
1 'polypeptide(L)'
;MASALWRCPAFPCLLLLLLCLHCSQGFSRAALPFGLVRRELSCEGYAIDLRCPGSDVIMIETANYGRTDDKICDADPFQMENVNCYLPDAYKIISQRCNNRTQCVVVTGSDVFPDPCPGTYKYLEVQYECVPYIFICPGTLKGVGDATFLFEAEQQAGSWCKDPLQAGDKVFFMPWTPYRTDTLIEYASLEDFKSGRQTTTYKLPHRVDGTGFVAYDGAIFFNKERTRNIVKFDLRTRIKSGEAIVNNANYHDTSPYRWGGKTDIDLSVDERGLWVIYATEQNNGRIVVSQLNPYTLRFEGTWETAYDKRSASNAFMVCGVLQVVRSTYEENESEASRSQIDYIYNTKLNQGEYTDLLFPNQYQYITAVDYNPRDNQL
;
A
#
# COMPACT_ATOMS: atom_id res chain seq x y z
N MET A 1 46.39 3.76 -55.76
CA MET A 1 47.81 4.12 -55.81
C MET A 1 48.24 4.44 -54.40
N ALA A 2 49.12 3.60 -53.86
CA ALA A 2 49.59 3.64 -52.49
C ALA A 2 50.69 4.71 -52.33
N SER A 3 50.80 5.30 -51.14
CA SER A 3 52.07 5.81 -50.64
C SER A 3 52.07 5.75 -49.12
N ALA A 4 52.79 4.75 -48.61
CA ALA A 4 53.29 4.72 -47.26
C ALA A 4 54.56 5.60 -47.20
N LEU A 5 54.70 6.41 -46.15
CA LEU A 5 55.98 6.99 -45.78
C LEU A 5 56.21 6.79 -44.29
N TRP A 6 57.26 6.00 -44.02
CA TRP A 6 57.89 5.77 -42.74
C TRP A 6 58.54 7.03 -42.16
N ARG A 7 58.65 7.10 -40.82
CA ARG A 7 59.94 7.23 -40.10
C ARG A 7 59.76 7.09 -38.57
N CYS A 8 60.29 5.99 -38.04
CA CYS A 8 60.80 5.78 -36.66
C CYS A 8 61.93 6.80 -36.33
N PRO A 9 62.46 6.98 -35.09
CA PRO A 9 62.67 5.94 -34.07
C PRO A 9 62.62 6.34 -32.57
N ALA A 10 62.86 5.31 -31.76
CA ALA A 10 62.95 5.18 -30.31
C ALA A 10 63.77 6.24 -29.54
N PHE A 11 63.35 6.51 -28.29
CA PHE A 11 64.24 6.51 -27.12
C PHE A 11 63.45 6.15 -25.83
N PRO A 12 63.97 5.29 -24.94
CA PRO A 12 63.31 4.84 -23.71
C PRO A 12 63.75 5.63 -22.47
N CYS A 13 63.03 5.38 -21.36
CA CYS A 13 63.41 5.60 -19.96
C CYS A 13 63.15 7.00 -19.35
N LEU A 14 62.13 7.13 -18.49
CA LEU A 14 62.33 7.36 -17.05
C LEU A 14 61.04 7.16 -16.25
N LEU A 15 61.21 6.55 -15.07
CA LEU A 15 60.24 6.27 -14.02
C LEU A 15 59.37 7.48 -13.61
N LEU A 16 58.08 7.24 -13.34
CA LEU A 16 57.47 7.68 -12.09
C LEU A 16 56.28 6.78 -11.72
N LEU A 17 56.46 5.99 -10.66
CA LEU A 17 55.39 5.29 -9.96
C LEU A 17 54.43 6.30 -9.34
N LEU A 18 53.16 6.21 -9.70
CA LEU A 18 52.05 6.71 -8.89
C LEU A 18 51.06 5.57 -8.70
N LEU A 19 51.15 4.93 -7.53
CA LEU A 19 50.12 4.06 -6.98
C LEU A 19 48.85 4.90 -6.78
N CYS A 20 47.88 4.74 -7.67
CA CYS A 20 46.48 5.02 -7.35
C CYS A 20 45.76 3.68 -7.28
N LEU A 21 45.64 3.15 -6.07
CA LEU A 21 44.71 2.08 -5.74
C LEU A 21 43.33 2.47 -6.26
N HIS A 22 42.84 1.81 -7.32
CA HIS A 22 41.42 1.77 -7.61
C HIS A 22 40.76 0.84 -6.60
N CYS A 23 40.50 1.41 -5.43
CA CYS A 23 39.53 0.91 -4.48
C CYS A 23 38.15 1.36 -4.98
N SER A 24 37.62 0.70 -6.02
CA SER A 24 36.16 0.64 -6.19
C SER A 24 35.71 -0.64 -5.51
N GLN A 25 35.63 -0.54 -4.18
CA GLN A 25 34.70 -1.34 -3.38
C GLN A 25 33.35 -1.25 -4.08
N GLY A 26 32.76 -2.36 -4.47
CA GLY A 26 32.14 -3.27 -3.53
C GLY A 26 30.67 -3.31 -3.95
N PHE A 27 30.24 -4.48 -4.39
CA PHE A 27 28.83 -4.82 -4.36
C PHE A 27 28.30 -4.48 -2.96
N SER A 28 27.38 -3.54 -2.88
CA SER A 28 26.43 -3.45 -1.78
C SER A 28 25.17 -2.81 -2.32
N ARG A 29 24.36 -3.65 -2.97
CA ARG A 29 22.93 -3.58 -2.70
C ARG A 29 22.82 -3.69 -1.19
N ALA A 30 22.61 -2.58 -0.50
CA ALA A 30 21.88 -2.65 0.75
C ALA A 30 20.46 -3.06 0.34
N ALA A 31 20.28 -4.37 0.16
CA ALA A 31 19.07 -4.96 0.68
C ALA A 31 19.00 -4.44 2.12
N LEU A 32 17.99 -3.64 2.42
CA LEU A 32 17.56 -3.53 3.81
C LEU A 32 17.51 -4.97 4.30
N PRO A 33 18.24 -5.33 5.37
CA PRO A 33 18.20 -6.70 5.84
C PRO A 33 16.72 -6.99 6.09
N PHE A 34 16.30 -8.18 5.71
CA PHE A 34 15.12 -8.84 6.29
C PHE A 34 14.98 -8.40 7.75
N GLY A 35 13.75 -8.04 8.14
CA GLY A 35 13.47 -7.23 9.32
C GLY A 35 14.28 -7.75 10.50
N LEU A 36 14.94 -6.85 11.25
CA LEU A 36 15.82 -7.24 12.35
C LEU A 36 15.09 -8.27 13.24
N VAL A 37 15.56 -9.52 13.24
CA VAL A 37 14.92 -10.61 14.00
C VAL A 37 14.90 -10.22 15.47
N ARG A 38 13.70 -10.12 16.02
CA ARG A 38 13.44 -9.79 17.42
C ARG A 38 13.24 -11.08 18.20
N ARG A 39 13.73 -11.11 19.43
CA ARG A 39 13.57 -12.25 20.34
C ARG A 39 12.84 -11.78 21.59
N GLU A 40 11.71 -12.41 21.89
CA GLU A 40 10.90 -12.14 23.07
C GLU A 40 10.73 -13.42 23.89
N LEU A 41 10.64 -13.27 25.22
CA LEU A 41 10.56 -14.40 26.15
C LEU A 41 9.56 -14.14 27.27
N SER A 42 8.76 -15.16 27.61
CA SER A 42 7.83 -15.11 28.74
C SER A 42 7.82 -16.43 29.50
N CYS A 43 7.85 -16.37 30.83
CA CYS A 43 7.76 -17.55 31.69
C CYS A 43 6.32 -18.09 31.75
N GLU A 44 6.16 -19.37 32.10
CA GLU A 44 4.86 -20.01 32.34
C GLU A 44 4.06 -19.24 33.41
N GLY A 45 2.81 -18.91 33.08
CA GLY A 45 1.90 -18.06 33.85
C GLY A 45 1.87 -16.59 33.43
N TYR A 46 2.85 -16.11 32.65
CA TYR A 46 2.95 -14.71 32.22
C TYR A 46 2.54 -14.51 30.76
N ALA A 47 2.16 -13.28 30.40
CA ALA A 47 1.81 -12.93 29.03
C ALA A 47 3.03 -12.43 28.25
N ILE A 48 3.19 -12.91 27.02
CA ILE A 48 4.14 -12.37 26.05
C ILE A 48 3.45 -11.27 25.23
N ASP A 49 4.15 -10.17 24.96
CA ASP A 49 3.63 -9.02 24.20
C ASP A 49 4.56 -8.71 23.02
N LEU A 50 4.18 -9.18 21.83
CA LEU A 50 4.92 -8.95 20.59
C LEU A 50 4.41 -7.65 19.95
N ARG A 51 5.32 -6.75 19.57
CA ARG A 51 4.97 -5.44 19.01
C ARG A 51 5.84 -5.07 17.81
N CYS A 52 5.20 -4.61 16.75
CA CYS A 52 5.85 -4.03 15.59
C CYS A 52 5.66 -2.52 15.52
N PRO A 53 6.67 -1.77 15.00
CA PRO A 53 6.60 -0.32 14.89
C PRO A 53 5.75 0.07 13.68
N GLY A 54 5.05 1.20 13.78
CA GLY A 54 4.27 1.73 12.66
C GLY A 54 3.13 0.80 12.24
N SER A 55 3.11 0.45 10.95
CA SER A 55 2.12 -0.44 10.32
C SER A 55 2.65 -1.85 10.01
N ASP A 56 3.91 -2.14 10.37
CA ASP A 56 4.50 -3.46 10.18
C ASP A 56 3.75 -4.49 11.00
N VAL A 57 3.70 -5.72 10.50
CA VAL A 57 3.07 -6.84 11.17
C VAL A 57 4.06 -7.91 11.56
N ILE A 58 3.70 -8.62 12.63
CA ILE A 58 4.47 -9.73 13.16
C ILE A 58 4.48 -10.84 12.11
N MET A 59 5.68 -11.35 11.81
CA MET A 59 5.92 -12.60 11.11
C MET A 59 6.75 -13.48 12.03
N ILE A 60 6.17 -14.56 12.54
CA ILE A 60 6.89 -15.51 13.40
C ILE A 60 7.88 -16.31 12.55
N GLU A 61 9.15 -16.31 12.97
CA GLU A 61 10.21 -17.13 12.36
C GLU A 61 10.35 -18.46 13.08
N THR A 62 10.46 -18.43 14.41
CA THR A 62 10.56 -19.63 15.25
C THR A 62 9.88 -19.41 16.60
N ALA A 63 9.39 -20.49 17.21
CA ALA A 63 8.92 -20.45 18.58
C ALA A 63 9.06 -21.80 19.27
N ASN A 64 9.35 -21.77 20.56
CA ASN A 64 9.40 -22.94 21.42
C ASN A 64 8.74 -22.66 22.76
N TYR A 65 7.79 -23.50 23.16
CA TYR A 65 7.26 -23.53 24.52
C TYR A 65 7.85 -24.75 25.23
N GLY A 66 8.68 -24.52 26.24
CA GLY A 66 9.43 -25.59 26.91
C GLY A 66 10.57 -25.03 27.75
N ARG A 67 11.71 -25.74 27.78
CA ARG A 67 12.92 -25.30 28.48
C ARG A 67 14.15 -25.80 27.72
N THR A 68 15.05 -24.87 27.40
CA THR A 68 16.28 -25.08 26.65
C THR A 68 17.54 -24.61 27.41
N ASP A 69 17.36 -23.88 28.52
CA ASP A 69 18.41 -23.26 29.33
C ASP A 69 18.04 -23.36 30.82
N ASP A 70 19.05 -23.59 31.66
CA ASP A 70 18.93 -23.80 33.11
C ASP A 70 18.96 -22.50 33.94
N LYS A 71 19.02 -21.33 33.29
CA LYS A 71 19.07 -20.01 33.95
C LYS A 71 17.88 -19.12 33.63
N ILE A 72 17.13 -19.45 32.59
CA ILE A 72 15.96 -18.68 32.16
C ILE A 72 14.76 -19.04 33.02
N CYS A 73 13.99 -18.04 33.47
CA CYS A 73 12.81 -18.21 34.33
C CYS A 73 13.13 -19.03 35.59
N ASP A 74 13.82 -18.38 36.54
CA ASP A 74 14.31 -18.95 37.78
C ASP A 74 13.17 -19.50 38.67
N ALA A 75 13.35 -20.72 39.16
CA ALA A 75 12.36 -21.50 39.90
C ALA A 75 13.05 -22.57 40.77
N ASP A 76 12.30 -23.54 41.29
CA ASP A 76 12.89 -24.65 42.05
C ASP A 76 13.91 -25.43 41.19
N PRO A 77 15.11 -25.75 41.70
CA PRO A 77 16.15 -26.43 40.93
C PRO A 77 15.68 -27.70 40.24
N PHE A 78 14.84 -28.50 40.91
CA PHE A 78 14.26 -29.73 40.36
C PHE A 78 13.42 -29.49 39.10
N GLN A 79 12.78 -28.33 38.97
CA GLN A 79 11.96 -27.96 37.82
C GLN A 79 12.78 -27.39 36.65
N MET A 80 14.06 -27.10 36.87
CA MET A 80 14.98 -26.48 35.90
C MET A 80 15.99 -27.47 35.33
N GLU A 81 16.14 -28.67 35.90
CA GLU A 81 17.07 -29.71 35.43
C GLU A 81 16.83 -30.15 33.99
N ASN A 82 15.56 -30.18 33.55
CA ASN A 82 15.21 -30.63 32.21
C ASN A 82 15.31 -29.50 31.18
N VAL A 83 16.48 -29.35 30.56
CA VAL A 83 16.76 -28.42 29.46
C VAL A 83 16.51 -29.00 28.06
N ASN A 84 15.94 -30.21 27.97
CA ASN A 84 15.64 -30.87 26.70
C ASN A 84 14.12 -30.93 26.47
N CYS A 85 13.42 -29.84 26.75
CA CYS A 85 11.97 -29.76 26.62
C CYS A 85 11.57 -28.83 25.46
N TYR A 86 10.96 -29.41 24.43
CA TYR A 86 10.59 -28.72 23.20
C TYR A 86 9.14 -29.01 22.80
N LEU A 87 8.45 -28.00 22.31
CA LEU A 87 7.13 -28.13 21.70
C LEU A 87 7.16 -27.54 20.27
N PRO A 88 7.38 -28.38 19.22
CA PRO A 88 7.42 -27.90 17.84
C PRO A 88 6.13 -27.22 17.37
N ASP A 89 4.97 -27.63 17.90
CA ASP A 89 3.68 -27.03 17.54
C ASP A 89 3.48 -25.61 18.10
N ALA A 90 4.34 -25.15 19.02
CA ALA A 90 4.33 -23.79 19.53
C ALA A 90 4.42 -22.75 18.38
N TYR A 91 5.24 -23.04 17.36
CA TYR A 91 5.35 -22.21 16.15
C TYR A 91 4.00 -22.00 15.47
N LYS A 92 3.21 -23.06 15.26
CA LYS A 92 1.91 -22.95 14.58
C LYS A 92 0.91 -22.16 15.43
N ILE A 93 0.87 -22.44 16.73
CA ILE A 93 -0.06 -21.79 17.66
C ILE A 93 0.19 -20.28 17.72
N ILE A 94 1.46 -19.87 17.87
CA ILE A 94 1.80 -18.45 17.95
C ILE A 94 1.65 -17.77 16.60
N SER A 95 2.01 -18.43 15.50
CA SER A 95 1.81 -17.91 14.13
C SER A 95 0.34 -17.62 13.84
N GLN A 96 -0.57 -18.54 14.16
CA GLN A 96 -2.01 -18.35 13.95
C GLN A 96 -2.58 -17.20 14.78
N ARG A 97 -2.03 -16.94 15.96
CA ARG A 97 -2.50 -15.88 16.86
C ARG A 97 -1.91 -14.51 16.55
N CYS A 98 -0.64 -14.48 16.13
CA CYS A 98 0.13 -13.24 16.07
C CYS A 98 0.47 -12.76 14.67
N ASN A 99 0.55 -13.64 13.65
CA ASN A 99 0.86 -13.18 12.30
C ASN A 99 -0.18 -12.18 11.81
N ASN A 100 0.24 -11.23 10.98
CA ASN A 100 -0.61 -10.18 10.40
C ASN A 100 -1.22 -9.20 11.42
N ARG A 101 -0.65 -9.14 12.64
CA ARG A 101 -1.01 -8.14 13.67
C ARG A 101 0.17 -7.23 13.97
N THR A 102 -0.10 -5.97 14.27
CA THR A 102 0.90 -5.00 14.74
C THR A 102 1.27 -5.24 16.22
N GLN A 103 0.32 -5.79 16.99
CA GLN A 103 0.51 -6.21 18.38
C GLN A 103 -0.21 -7.53 18.66
N CYS A 104 0.45 -8.41 19.41
CA CYS A 104 -0.12 -9.69 19.84
C CYS A 104 0.24 -9.98 21.30
N VAL A 105 -0.79 -10.18 22.13
CA VAL A 105 -0.62 -10.58 23.54
C VAL A 105 -1.13 -12.00 23.72
N VAL A 106 -0.27 -12.91 24.19
CA VAL A 106 -0.62 -14.32 24.41
C VAL A 106 -0.18 -14.75 25.81
N VAL A 107 -1.10 -15.36 26.56
CA VAL A 107 -0.78 -15.93 27.87
C VAL A 107 0.02 -17.22 27.67
N THR A 108 1.18 -17.30 28.31
CA THR A 108 2.08 -18.45 28.26
C THR A 108 1.62 -19.46 29.30
N GLY A 109 0.91 -20.50 28.90
CA GLY A 109 0.44 -21.53 29.82
C GLY A 109 -0.35 -22.64 29.14
N SER A 110 -0.78 -23.61 29.94
CA SER A 110 -1.42 -24.85 29.49
C SER A 110 -2.79 -24.65 28.81
N ASP A 111 -3.42 -23.49 28.99
CA ASP A 111 -4.67 -23.13 28.31
C ASP A 111 -4.48 -22.85 26.81
N VAL A 112 -3.26 -22.48 26.41
CA VAL A 112 -2.91 -22.12 25.03
C VAL A 112 -2.00 -23.15 24.40
N PHE A 113 -1.03 -23.65 25.15
CA PHE A 113 -0.02 -24.59 24.67
C PHE A 113 -0.16 -25.92 25.40
N PRO A 114 -0.23 -27.06 24.69
CA PRO A 114 -0.13 -28.39 25.31
C PRO A 114 1.16 -28.52 26.14
N ASP A 115 1.12 -29.21 27.28
CA ASP A 115 2.32 -29.38 28.12
C ASP A 115 3.25 -30.47 27.54
N PRO A 116 4.46 -30.12 27.05
CA PRO A 116 5.42 -31.09 26.52
C PRO A 116 6.20 -31.84 27.60
N CYS A 117 6.32 -31.31 28.82
CA CYS A 117 7.17 -31.87 29.87
C CYS A 117 6.62 -31.56 31.27
N PRO A 118 5.64 -32.35 31.75
CA PRO A 118 5.03 -32.15 33.08
C PRO A 118 6.07 -32.15 34.20
N GLY A 119 5.93 -31.19 35.13
CA GLY A 119 6.86 -31.03 36.27
C GLY A 119 8.11 -30.21 35.98
N THR A 120 8.34 -29.80 34.73
CA THR A 120 9.37 -28.82 34.35
C THR A 120 8.71 -27.43 34.26
N TYR A 121 9.35 -26.40 34.83
CA TYR A 121 8.86 -25.03 34.72
C TYR A 121 9.25 -24.46 33.34
N LYS A 122 8.28 -24.06 32.53
CA LYS A 122 8.50 -23.75 31.11
C LYS A 122 8.58 -22.25 30.84
N TYR A 123 9.06 -21.90 29.65
CA TYR A 123 8.98 -20.57 29.06
C TYR A 123 8.67 -20.65 27.57
N LEU A 124 8.01 -19.62 27.07
CA LEU A 124 7.80 -19.40 25.65
C LEU A 124 8.91 -18.47 25.15
N GLU A 125 9.67 -18.96 24.17
CA GLU A 125 10.66 -18.20 23.44
C GLU A 125 10.18 -18.03 21.99
N VAL A 126 10.12 -16.79 21.52
CA VAL A 126 9.65 -16.46 20.16
C VAL A 126 10.68 -15.59 19.45
N GLN A 127 11.02 -15.96 18.22
CA GLN A 127 11.75 -15.11 17.29
C GLN A 127 10.81 -14.67 16.17
N TYR A 128 10.74 -13.37 15.91
CA TYR A 128 9.84 -12.79 14.92
C TYR A 128 10.46 -11.61 14.20
N GLU A 129 10.00 -11.36 12.99
CA GLU A 129 10.29 -10.16 12.22
C GLU A 129 9.08 -9.24 12.18
N CYS A 130 9.35 -7.95 12.00
CA CYS A 130 8.32 -6.98 11.62
C CYS A 130 8.46 -6.72 10.14
N VAL A 131 7.45 -7.16 9.38
CA VAL A 131 7.43 -7.04 7.93
C VAL A 131 6.28 -6.13 7.53
N PRO A 132 6.41 -5.39 6.42
CA PRO A 132 5.28 -4.68 5.83
C PRO A 132 4.15 -5.67 5.54
N TYR A 133 2.90 -5.27 5.80
CA TYR A 133 1.74 -6.13 5.54
C TYR A 133 1.69 -6.53 4.06
N ILE A 134 1.65 -7.84 3.78
CA ILE A 134 1.51 -8.37 2.42
C ILE A 134 0.04 -8.65 2.18
N PHE A 135 -0.58 -7.91 1.26
CA PHE A 135 -1.89 -8.26 0.74
C PHE A 135 -1.74 -9.38 -0.28
N ILE A 136 -2.53 -10.44 -0.13
CA ILE A 136 -2.59 -11.53 -1.10
C ILE A 136 -3.74 -11.24 -2.05
N CYS A 137 -3.48 -11.32 -3.36
CA CYS A 137 -4.53 -11.15 -4.37
C CYS A 137 -5.67 -12.16 -4.16
N PRO A 138 -6.93 -11.71 -3.95
CA PRO A 138 -8.07 -12.60 -3.72
C PRO A 138 -8.50 -13.36 -4.98
N GLY A 139 -8.12 -12.87 -6.17
CA GLY A 139 -8.40 -13.51 -7.45
C GLY A 139 -8.77 -12.51 -8.53
N THR A 140 -9.43 -13.00 -9.59
CA THR A 140 -9.94 -12.16 -10.68
C THR A 140 -11.35 -11.67 -10.36
N LEU A 141 -11.59 -10.37 -10.51
CA LEU A 141 -12.92 -9.77 -10.33
C LEU A 141 -13.94 -10.44 -11.28
N LYS A 142 -15.04 -10.93 -10.72
CA LYS A 142 -16.14 -11.56 -11.47
C LYS A 142 -17.42 -10.73 -11.47
N GLY A 143 -17.54 -9.77 -10.57
CA GLY A 143 -18.70 -8.89 -10.44
C GLY A 143 -18.56 -8.02 -9.21
N VAL A 144 -19.34 -6.95 -9.17
CA VAL A 144 -19.46 -6.06 -8.01
C VAL A 144 -20.76 -6.39 -7.29
N GLY A 145 -20.71 -6.55 -5.96
CA GLY A 145 -21.88 -6.82 -5.14
C GLY A 145 -22.84 -5.63 -5.05
N ASP A 146 -23.92 -5.78 -4.28
CA ASP A 146 -24.91 -4.71 -4.10
C ASP A 146 -24.30 -3.49 -3.38
N ALA A 147 -24.66 -2.30 -3.86
CA ALA A 147 -24.23 -1.05 -3.24
C ALA A 147 -24.86 -0.88 -1.84
N THR A 148 -24.04 -0.56 -0.84
CA THR A 148 -24.51 -0.23 0.51
C THR A 148 -24.62 1.28 0.66
N PHE A 149 -25.83 1.78 0.93
CA PHE A 149 -26.04 3.19 1.25
C PHE A 149 -25.56 3.48 2.68
N LEU A 150 -24.69 4.48 2.84
CA LEU A 150 -24.22 4.94 4.15
C LEU A 150 -25.04 6.14 4.64
N PHE A 151 -24.93 7.27 3.93
CA PHE A 151 -25.67 8.51 4.17
C PHE A 151 -25.52 9.45 2.96
N GLU A 152 -26.29 10.54 2.94
CA GLU A 152 -26.16 11.61 1.94
C GLU A 152 -25.29 12.74 2.50
N ALA A 153 -24.15 13.00 1.85
CA ALA A 153 -23.24 14.07 2.24
C ALA A 153 -23.73 15.44 1.76
N GLU A 154 -23.37 16.51 2.48
CA GLU A 154 -23.72 17.88 2.09
C GLU A 154 -23.08 18.31 0.76
N GLN A 155 -21.90 17.76 0.43
CA GLN A 155 -21.19 18.07 -0.81
C GLN A 155 -21.58 17.09 -1.92
N GLN A 156 -21.87 17.64 -3.10
CA GLN A 156 -22.23 16.85 -4.29
C GLN A 156 -21.10 15.91 -4.75
N ALA A 157 -19.83 16.25 -4.48
CA ALA A 157 -18.70 15.40 -4.82
C ALA A 157 -17.64 15.39 -3.72
N GLY A 158 -16.85 14.33 -3.71
CA GLY A 158 -15.78 14.07 -2.76
C GLY A 158 -15.26 12.64 -2.95
N SER A 159 -14.32 12.23 -2.11
CA SER A 159 -13.95 10.83 -1.95
C SER A 159 -13.77 10.50 -0.48
N TRP A 160 -13.87 9.22 -0.13
CA TRP A 160 -13.52 8.69 1.17
C TRP A 160 -12.78 7.37 1.00
N CYS A 161 -11.83 7.09 1.89
CA CYS A 161 -11.12 5.82 1.91
C CYS A 161 -10.67 5.47 3.34
N LYS A 162 -10.23 4.22 3.52
CA LYS A 162 -9.52 3.77 4.71
C LYS A 162 -8.07 3.49 4.34
N ASP A 163 -7.16 3.60 5.30
CA ASP A 163 -5.77 3.20 5.09
C ASP A 163 -5.68 1.66 5.18
N PRO A 164 -5.34 0.95 4.09
CA PRO A 164 -5.29 -0.50 4.12
C PRO A 164 -4.10 -1.00 4.96
N LEU A 165 -3.09 -0.21 5.32
CA LEU A 165 -1.95 -0.66 6.12
C LEU A 165 -2.14 -0.45 7.62
N GLN A 166 -3.01 0.46 8.04
CA GLN A 166 -3.33 0.63 9.46
C GLN A 166 -4.43 -0.33 9.91
N ALA A 167 -4.16 -1.09 10.97
CA ALA A 167 -5.17 -1.88 11.66
C ALA A 167 -6.07 -0.94 12.49
N GLY A 168 -7.11 -0.39 11.87
CA GLY A 168 -8.12 0.43 12.54
C GLY A 168 -9.30 0.76 11.62
N ASP A 169 -10.43 1.14 12.23
CA ASP A 169 -11.66 1.48 11.51
C ASP A 169 -11.71 2.95 11.03
N LYS A 170 -10.54 3.60 11.00
CA LYS A 170 -10.43 5.01 10.63
C LYS A 170 -10.88 5.24 9.21
N VAL A 171 -11.69 6.27 9.02
CA VAL A 171 -12.17 6.72 7.72
C VAL A 171 -11.64 8.12 7.44
N PHE A 172 -11.10 8.31 6.24
CA PHE A 172 -10.64 9.60 5.75
C PHE A 172 -11.60 10.10 4.68
N PHE A 173 -12.10 11.32 4.83
CA PHE A 173 -13.03 11.94 3.90
C PHE A 173 -12.46 13.27 3.41
N MET A 174 -12.51 13.47 2.09
CA MET A 174 -12.14 14.72 1.44
C MET A 174 -13.31 15.23 0.60
N PRO A 175 -14.07 16.22 1.10
CA PRO A 175 -15.13 16.84 0.30
C PRO A 175 -14.51 17.65 -0.83
N TRP A 176 -15.06 17.55 -2.04
CA TRP A 176 -14.59 18.30 -3.19
C TRP A 176 -15.34 19.62 -3.30
N THR A 177 -14.60 20.73 -3.22
CA THR A 177 -15.11 22.07 -3.53
C THR A 177 -14.21 22.71 -4.57
N PRO A 178 -14.72 23.06 -5.77
CA PRO A 178 -13.91 23.66 -6.83
C PRO A 178 -13.02 24.79 -6.33
N TYR A 179 -11.71 24.67 -6.60
CA TYR A 179 -10.68 25.64 -6.21
C TYR A 179 -10.59 25.94 -4.70
N ARG A 180 -11.19 25.14 -3.83
CA ARG A 180 -11.20 25.35 -2.37
C ARG A 180 -10.91 24.10 -1.54
N THR A 181 -10.75 22.94 -2.16
CA THR A 181 -10.38 21.70 -1.47
C THR A 181 -8.96 21.78 -0.90
N ASP A 182 -8.82 21.88 0.42
CA ASP A 182 -7.54 21.87 1.12
C ASP A 182 -7.61 21.28 2.55
N THR A 183 -8.68 20.53 2.84
CA THR A 183 -8.93 19.92 4.15
C THR A 183 -9.25 18.44 4.00
N LEU A 184 -8.66 17.63 4.88
CA LEU A 184 -9.01 16.22 5.06
C LEU A 184 -9.64 16.02 6.44
N ILE A 185 -10.70 15.24 6.52
CA ILE A 185 -11.44 14.93 7.75
C ILE A 185 -11.20 13.47 8.12
N GLU A 186 -10.80 13.21 9.37
CA GLU A 186 -10.65 11.86 9.92
C GLU A 186 -11.81 11.54 10.88
N TYR A 187 -12.34 10.33 10.75
CA TYR A 187 -13.33 9.73 11.62
C TYR A 187 -12.76 8.46 12.23
N ALA A 188 -13.07 8.19 13.50
CA ALA A 188 -12.55 7.02 14.22
C ALA A 188 -13.16 5.70 13.72
N SER A 189 -14.38 5.75 13.18
CA SER A 189 -15.13 4.58 12.71
C SER A 189 -16.11 4.94 11.59
N LEU A 190 -16.63 3.93 10.90
CA LEU A 190 -17.70 4.10 9.90
C LEU A 190 -19.00 4.65 10.52
N GLU A 191 -19.30 4.32 11.78
CA GLU A 191 -20.46 4.84 12.49
C GLU A 191 -20.30 6.33 12.86
N ASP A 192 -19.09 6.75 13.20
CA ASP A 192 -18.77 8.16 13.42
C ASP A 192 -18.83 8.95 12.11
N PHE A 193 -18.44 8.34 10.99
CA PHE A 193 -18.59 8.93 9.68
C PHE A 193 -20.06 9.17 9.34
N LYS A 194 -20.93 8.17 9.52
CA LYS A 194 -22.39 8.30 9.30
C LYS A 194 -23.05 9.35 10.19
N SER A 195 -22.62 9.46 11.44
CA SER A 195 -23.18 10.42 12.41
C SER A 195 -22.53 11.80 12.36
N GLY A 196 -21.54 12.03 11.49
CA GLY A 196 -20.83 13.29 11.35
C GLY A 196 -19.89 13.63 12.52
N ARG A 197 -19.54 12.65 13.37
CA ARG A 197 -18.66 12.84 14.53
C ARG A 197 -17.18 12.80 14.13
N GLN A 198 -16.68 13.96 13.71
CA GLN A 198 -15.29 14.12 13.28
C GLN A 198 -14.32 13.93 14.45
N THR A 199 -13.22 13.20 14.21
CA THR A 199 -12.14 13.02 15.20
C THR A 199 -11.10 14.12 15.10
N THR A 200 -10.65 14.44 13.88
CA THR A 200 -9.70 15.52 13.63
C THR A 200 -9.81 16.01 12.19
N THR A 201 -9.35 17.23 11.96
CA THR A 201 -9.25 17.82 10.62
C THR A 201 -7.79 18.16 10.33
N TYR A 202 -7.30 17.80 9.15
CA TYR A 202 -5.97 18.12 8.67
C TYR A 202 -6.06 19.23 7.63
N LYS A 203 -5.32 20.32 7.86
CA LYS A 203 -5.11 21.35 6.84
C LYS A 203 -3.96 20.93 5.94
N LEU A 204 -4.25 20.75 4.65
CA LEU A 204 -3.24 20.35 3.67
C LEU A 204 -2.36 21.55 3.30
N PRO A 205 -1.06 21.31 3.00
CA PRO A 205 -0.12 22.38 2.65
C PRO A 205 -0.42 23.02 1.27
N HIS A 206 -1.19 22.33 0.44
CA HIS A 206 -1.59 22.76 -0.89
C HIS A 206 -3.04 22.35 -1.14
N ARG A 207 -3.70 23.05 -2.07
CA ARG A 207 -5.02 22.67 -2.57
C ARG A 207 -4.95 21.41 -3.42
N VAL A 208 -6.08 20.74 -3.53
CA VAL A 208 -6.24 19.44 -4.20
C VAL A 208 -7.02 19.62 -5.50
N ASP A 209 -6.52 19.02 -6.58
CA ASP A 209 -7.28 18.81 -7.81
C ASP A 209 -7.88 17.40 -7.81
N GLY A 210 -9.18 17.31 -8.10
CA GLY A 210 -9.90 16.04 -8.23
C GLY A 210 -10.36 15.41 -6.91
N THR A 211 -10.85 14.18 -7.04
CA THR A 211 -11.35 13.32 -5.96
C THR A 211 -10.47 12.09 -5.73
N GLY A 212 -9.38 11.92 -6.48
CA GLY A 212 -8.55 10.72 -6.48
C GLY A 212 -7.44 10.69 -5.44
N PHE A 213 -7.75 11.00 -4.17
CA PHE A 213 -6.77 10.89 -3.08
C PHE A 213 -6.82 9.50 -2.45
N VAL A 214 -5.69 9.04 -1.90
CA VAL A 214 -5.64 7.76 -1.17
C VAL A 214 -4.86 7.90 0.14
N ALA A 215 -5.23 7.05 1.10
CA ALA A 215 -4.48 6.84 2.33
C ALA A 215 -3.61 5.58 2.21
N TYR A 216 -2.32 5.69 2.56
CA TYR A 216 -1.39 4.57 2.54
C TYR A 216 -0.30 4.77 3.61
N ASP A 217 -0.24 3.86 4.58
CA ASP A 217 0.76 3.84 5.65
C ASP A 217 0.87 5.16 6.45
N GLY A 218 -0.27 5.68 6.90
CA GLY A 218 -0.32 6.91 7.69
C GLY A 218 0.03 8.18 6.92
N ALA A 219 0.12 8.09 5.59
CA ALA A 219 0.27 9.23 4.71
C ALA A 219 -0.90 9.34 3.73
N ILE A 220 -1.19 10.57 3.32
CA ILE A 220 -2.17 10.89 2.29
C ILE A 220 -1.44 11.31 1.04
N PHE A 221 -1.86 10.73 -0.08
CA PHE A 221 -1.36 11.04 -1.39
C PHE A 221 -2.47 11.76 -2.16
N PHE A 222 -2.17 12.90 -2.75
CA PHE A 222 -3.14 13.69 -3.50
C PHE A 222 -2.49 14.48 -4.63
N ASN A 223 -3.26 14.81 -5.66
CA ASN A 223 -2.80 15.68 -6.75
C ASN A 223 -2.86 17.15 -6.33
N LYS A 224 -1.72 17.84 -6.41
CA LYS A 224 -1.60 19.27 -6.10
C LYS A 224 -2.23 20.11 -7.20
N GLU A 225 -3.09 21.06 -6.80
CA GLU A 225 -3.83 21.95 -7.71
C GLU A 225 -2.91 22.57 -8.77
N ARG A 226 -3.38 22.56 -10.04
CA ARG A 226 -2.70 23.14 -11.22
C ARG A 226 -1.31 22.57 -11.47
N THR A 227 -1.07 21.33 -11.05
CA THR A 227 0.18 20.63 -11.32
C THR A 227 -0.07 19.17 -11.63
N ARG A 228 0.92 18.52 -12.23
CA ARG A 228 0.97 17.07 -12.40
C ARG A 228 1.73 16.36 -11.26
N ASN A 229 1.74 16.98 -10.09
CA ASN A 229 2.53 16.50 -8.96
C ASN A 229 1.63 15.79 -7.94
N ILE A 230 2.14 14.70 -7.39
CA ILE A 230 1.55 13.99 -6.26
C ILE A 230 2.28 14.43 -5.00
N VAL A 231 1.55 14.88 -3.99
CA VAL A 231 2.09 15.27 -2.69
C VAL A 231 1.87 14.13 -1.71
N LYS A 232 2.91 13.78 -0.94
CA LYS A 232 2.82 12.89 0.22
C LYS A 232 2.76 13.73 1.50
N PHE A 233 1.68 13.60 2.25
CA PHE A 233 1.45 14.29 3.52
C PHE A 233 1.35 13.27 4.66
N ASP A 234 2.27 13.31 5.61
CA ASP A 234 2.30 12.39 6.75
C ASP A 234 1.33 12.88 7.83
N LEU A 235 0.32 12.07 8.17
CA LEU A 235 -0.77 12.45 9.09
C LEU A 235 -0.30 12.57 10.54
N ARG A 236 0.66 11.75 10.95
CA ARG A 236 1.18 11.71 12.32
C ARG A 236 1.99 12.96 12.65
N THR A 237 2.88 13.35 11.74
CA THR A 237 3.76 14.52 11.88
C THR A 237 3.14 15.80 11.34
N ARG A 238 2.08 15.69 10.53
CA ARG A 238 1.35 16.80 9.89
C ARG A 238 2.24 17.66 8.98
N ILE A 239 3.21 17.03 8.32
CA ILE A 239 4.12 17.69 7.39
C ILE A 239 4.06 17.05 6.01
N LYS A 240 4.40 17.85 5.00
CA LYS A 240 4.70 17.35 3.67
C LYS A 240 6.01 16.55 3.72
N SER A 241 5.91 15.22 3.57
CA SER A 241 7.06 14.32 3.61
C SER A 241 7.68 14.08 2.22
N GLY A 242 6.98 14.44 1.13
CA GLY A 242 7.58 14.47 -0.21
C GLY A 242 6.63 14.90 -1.32
N GLU A 243 7.16 14.95 -2.54
CA GLU A 243 6.43 15.29 -3.77
C GLU A 243 7.04 14.51 -4.96
N ALA A 244 6.18 13.94 -5.80
CA ALA A 244 6.56 13.20 -7.01
C ALA A 244 5.96 13.89 -8.24
N ILE A 245 6.71 13.98 -9.33
CA ILE A 245 6.23 14.56 -10.60
C ILE A 245 5.80 13.42 -11.53
N VAL A 246 4.52 13.38 -11.91
CA VAL A 246 4.03 12.41 -12.90
C VAL A 246 4.39 12.94 -14.28
N ASN A 247 5.43 12.38 -14.90
CA ASN A 247 5.93 12.88 -16.18
C ASN A 247 4.85 12.79 -17.28
N ASN A 248 4.73 13.86 -18.07
CA ASN A 248 3.80 13.98 -19.21
C ASN A 248 2.32 13.84 -18.88
N ALA A 249 1.93 13.75 -17.60
CA ALA A 249 0.53 13.69 -17.23
C ALA A 249 -0.19 15.01 -17.55
N ASN A 250 -1.37 14.85 -18.13
CA ASN A 250 -2.37 15.90 -18.26
C ASN A 250 -2.95 16.21 -16.88
N TYR A 251 -3.29 17.48 -16.64
CA TYR A 251 -3.77 17.94 -15.34
C TYR A 251 -4.72 19.13 -15.49
N HIS A 252 -5.53 19.37 -14.46
CA HIS A 252 -6.40 20.54 -14.33
C HIS A 252 -7.46 20.68 -15.45
N ASP A 253 -8.34 19.67 -15.57
CA ASP A 253 -9.39 19.50 -16.60
C ASP A 253 -8.87 19.32 -18.04
N THR A 254 -7.61 18.93 -18.20
CA THR A 254 -7.06 18.56 -19.51
C THR A 254 -7.50 17.15 -19.91
N SER A 255 -7.53 16.19 -18.98
CA SER A 255 -8.03 14.83 -19.19
C SER A 255 -8.69 14.22 -17.94
N PRO A 256 -9.75 14.86 -17.41
CA PRO A 256 -10.50 14.34 -16.27
C PRO A 256 -11.34 13.12 -16.69
N TYR A 257 -11.96 12.47 -15.70
CA TYR A 257 -13.07 11.54 -15.97
C TYR A 257 -14.27 12.27 -16.56
N ARG A 258 -15.28 11.51 -16.98
CA ARG A 258 -16.46 11.98 -17.72
C ARG A 258 -17.21 13.13 -17.03
N TRP A 259 -17.30 13.12 -15.70
CA TRP A 259 -17.97 14.19 -14.94
C TRP A 259 -17.13 15.47 -14.80
N GLY A 260 -15.84 15.43 -15.15
CA GLY A 260 -14.92 16.54 -15.00
C GLY A 260 -14.33 16.62 -13.60
N GLY A 261 -14.40 17.80 -13.00
CA GLY A 261 -14.07 17.98 -11.59
C GLY A 261 -12.58 17.99 -11.25
N LYS A 262 -11.70 18.25 -12.23
CA LYS A 262 -10.24 18.20 -12.08
C LYS A 262 -9.72 16.80 -11.71
N THR A 263 -10.44 15.74 -12.07
CA THR A 263 -10.11 14.33 -11.79
C THR A 263 -9.06 13.76 -12.75
N ASP A 264 -8.14 14.59 -13.24
CA ASP A 264 -7.15 14.23 -14.26
C ASP A 264 -6.21 13.10 -13.81
N ILE A 265 -5.81 13.16 -12.55
CA ILE A 265 -4.91 12.21 -11.91
C ILE A 265 -5.65 11.58 -10.74
N ASP A 266 -5.74 10.27 -10.76
CA ASP A 266 -6.45 9.45 -9.79
C ASP A 266 -5.47 8.45 -9.17
N LEU A 267 -5.47 8.34 -7.85
CA LEU A 267 -4.58 7.44 -7.13
C LEU A 267 -5.36 6.19 -6.73
N SER A 268 -4.69 5.03 -6.74
CA SER A 268 -5.34 3.78 -6.37
C SER A 268 -4.39 2.91 -5.57
N VAL A 269 -4.92 2.12 -4.65
CA VAL A 269 -4.16 1.17 -3.84
C VAL A 269 -4.71 -0.22 -4.06
N ASP A 270 -3.83 -1.18 -4.30
CA ASP A 270 -4.18 -2.60 -4.40
C ASP A 270 -3.14 -3.48 -3.70
N GLU A 271 -3.21 -4.78 -3.93
CA GLU A 271 -2.32 -5.75 -3.32
C GLU A 271 -0.85 -5.62 -3.74
N ARG A 272 -0.57 -4.89 -4.83
CA ARG A 272 0.77 -4.60 -5.34
C ARG A 272 1.29 -3.23 -4.94
N GLY A 273 0.49 -2.44 -4.23
CA GLY A 273 0.91 -1.15 -3.67
C GLY A 273 0.16 0.04 -4.26
N LEU A 274 0.89 1.13 -4.46
CA LEU A 274 0.32 2.43 -4.86
C LEU A 274 0.47 2.66 -6.37
N TRP A 275 -0.63 3.10 -6.98
CA TRP A 275 -0.77 3.35 -8.41
C TRP A 275 -1.24 4.77 -8.69
N VAL A 276 -0.87 5.27 -9.86
CA VAL A 276 -1.32 6.55 -10.41
C VAL A 276 -1.97 6.28 -11.76
N ILE A 277 -3.25 6.62 -11.88
CA ILE A 277 -4.08 6.50 -13.07
C ILE A 277 -4.27 7.91 -13.65
N TYR A 278 -3.80 8.13 -14.87
CA TYR A 278 -3.83 9.45 -15.51
C TYR A 278 -3.95 9.30 -17.02
N ALA A 279 -3.88 10.39 -17.77
CA ALA A 279 -3.79 10.35 -19.22
C ALA A 279 -2.67 11.29 -19.70
N THR A 280 -2.19 11.04 -20.91
CA THR A 280 -1.12 11.83 -21.54
C THR A 280 -1.54 12.23 -22.95
N GLU A 281 -1.02 13.36 -23.43
CA GLU A 281 -1.18 13.73 -24.85
C GLU A 281 -0.49 12.72 -25.77
N GLN A 282 0.64 12.15 -25.36
CA GLN A 282 1.39 11.16 -26.14
C GLN A 282 0.58 9.87 -26.38
N ASN A 283 -0.26 9.47 -25.42
CA ASN A 283 -1.20 8.36 -25.59
C ASN A 283 -2.59 8.81 -26.09
N ASN A 284 -2.69 9.98 -26.72
CA ASN A 284 -3.92 10.53 -27.29
C ASN A 284 -5.09 10.64 -26.29
N GLY A 285 -4.82 11.03 -25.04
CA GLY A 285 -5.84 11.16 -24.00
C GLY A 285 -6.31 9.83 -23.39
N ARG A 286 -5.73 8.70 -23.82
CA ARG A 286 -6.01 7.38 -23.24
C ARG A 286 -5.31 7.19 -21.90
N ILE A 287 -5.90 6.34 -21.06
CA ILE A 287 -5.43 6.07 -19.71
C ILE A 287 -4.01 5.50 -19.77
N VAL A 288 -3.17 6.01 -18.88
CA VAL A 288 -1.83 5.53 -18.56
C VAL A 288 -1.83 5.24 -17.07
N VAL A 289 -1.30 4.07 -16.69
CA VAL A 289 -1.18 3.66 -15.29
C VAL A 289 0.29 3.58 -14.96
N SER A 290 0.72 4.12 -13.82
CA SER A 290 2.09 3.98 -13.32
C SER A 290 2.12 3.51 -11.88
N GLN A 291 3.08 2.65 -11.55
CA GLN A 291 3.32 2.21 -10.18
C GLN A 291 4.24 3.21 -9.48
N LEU A 292 3.81 3.71 -8.32
CA LEU A 292 4.54 4.71 -7.53
C LEU A 292 4.98 4.08 -6.21
N ASN A 293 6.29 4.08 -5.95
CA ASN A 293 6.80 3.64 -4.66
C ASN A 293 6.41 4.66 -3.56
N PRO A 294 5.64 4.27 -2.54
CA PRO A 294 5.10 5.19 -1.54
C PRO A 294 6.16 5.75 -0.58
N TYR A 295 7.34 5.12 -0.50
CA TYR A 295 8.43 5.51 0.40
C TYR A 295 9.46 6.38 -0.31
N THR A 296 9.87 6.01 -1.53
CA THR A 296 10.89 6.73 -2.30
C THR A 296 10.32 7.75 -3.27
N LEU A 297 9.00 7.71 -3.52
CA LEU A 297 8.29 8.54 -4.51
C LEU A 297 8.85 8.40 -5.93
N ARG A 298 9.39 7.23 -6.25
CA ARG A 298 9.90 6.89 -7.59
C ARG A 298 8.89 6.01 -8.32
N PHE A 299 8.80 6.22 -9.63
CA PHE A 299 7.99 5.37 -10.50
C PHE A 299 8.76 4.08 -10.83
N GLU A 300 8.09 2.94 -10.68
CA GLU A 300 8.67 1.61 -10.86
C GLU A 300 8.26 0.96 -12.19
N GLY A 301 7.19 1.46 -12.82
CA GLY A 301 6.74 1.05 -14.14
C GLY A 301 5.60 1.94 -14.64
N THR A 302 5.43 1.99 -15.95
CA THR A 302 4.39 2.76 -16.64
C THR A 302 3.81 1.94 -17.78
N TRP A 303 2.48 1.94 -17.89
CA TRP A 303 1.73 1.14 -18.84
C TRP A 303 0.72 2.01 -19.59
N GLU A 304 0.76 1.94 -20.91
CA GLU A 304 -0.18 2.63 -21.80
C GLU A 304 -1.36 1.71 -22.11
N THR A 305 -2.57 2.22 -21.90
CA THR A 305 -3.82 1.50 -22.21
C THR A 305 -4.45 2.01 -23.49
N ALA A 306 -5.47 1.30 -23.98
CA ALA A 306 -6.23 1.66 -25.17
C ALA A 306 -7.52 2.46 -24.89
N TYR A 307 -7.82 2.77 -23.62
CA TYR A 307 -9.12 3.32 -23.22
C TYR A 307 -9.07 4.84 -22.99
N ASP A 308 -9.99 5.60 -23.58
CA ASP A 308 -10.06 7.06 -23.44
C ASP A 308 -10.51 7.48 -22.03
N LYS A 309 -9.72 8.34 -21.37
CA LYS A 309 -9.99 8.71 -19.97
C LYS A 309 -11.26 9.56 -19.81
N ARG A 310 -11.58 10.40 -20.79
CA ARG A 310 -12.78 11.26 -20.75
C ARG A 310 -14.08 10.46 -20.93
N SER A 311 -13.99 9.27 -21.52
CA SER A 311 -15.10 8.33 -21.66
C SER A 311 -15.36 7.53 -20.38
N ALA A 312 -14.36 7.37 -19.52
CA ALA A 312 -14.45 6.66 -18.25
C ALA A 312 -15.17 7.49 -17.18
N SER A 313 -16.07 6.88 -16.41
CA SER A 313 -16.70 7.49 -15.24
C SER A 313 -15.76 7.51 -14.04
N ASN A 314 -15.01 6.42 -13.83
CA ASN A 314 -13.97 6.29 -12.82
C ASN A 314 -13.10 5.05 -13.15
N ALA A 315 -11.99 4.81 -12.44
CA ALA A 315 -11.19 3.60 -12.60
C ALA A 315 -10.42 3.26 -11.31
N PHE A 316 -10.20 1.97 -11.06
CA PHE A 316 -9.48 1.49 -9.86
C PHE A 316 -8.60 0.28 -10.18
N MET A 317 -7.66 -0.05 -9.30
CA MET A 317 -6.75 -1.19 -9.46
C MET A 317 -7.14 -2.34 -8.54
N VAL A 318 -7.07 -3.59 -9.04
CA VAL A 318 -7.18 -4.82 -8.24
C VAL A 318 -6.13 -5.81 -8.74
N CYS A 319 -5.25 -6.32 -7.87
CA CYS A 319 -4.20 -7.28 -8.19
C CYS A 319 -3.24 -6.90 -9.35
N GLY A 320 -3.05 -5.61 -9.61
CA GLY A 320 -2.31 -5.06 -10.74
C GLY A 320 -3.12 -5.04 -12.05
N VAL A 321 -4.44 -5.14 -11.98
CA VAL A 321 -5.35 -5.06 -13.13
C VAL A 321 -6.22 -3.82 -12.98
N LEU A 322 -6.11 -2.89 -13.93
CA LEU A 322 -6.96 -1.73 -14.03
C LEU A 322 -8.40 -2.17 -14.35
N GLN A 323 -9.37 -1.62 -13.66
CA GLN A 323 -10.81 -1.75 -13.90
C GLN A 323 -11.35 -0.37 -14.27
N VAL A 324 -11.92 -0.22 -15.46
CA VAL A 324 -12.50 1.06 -15.91
C VAL A 324 -14.01 0.98 -15.83
N VAL A 325 -14.61 1.88 -15.06
CA VAL A 325 -16.06 2.00 -14.90
C VAL A 325 -16.60 2.97 -15.94
N ARG A 326 -17.62 2.54 -16.68
CA ARG A 326 -18.39 3.38 -17.58
C ARG A 326 -19.85 3.38 -17.16
N SER A 327 -20.39 4.58 -16.96
CA SER A 327 -21.80 4.82 -16.70
C SER A 327 -22.34 5.90 -17.63
N THR A 328 -23.62 5.78 -17.99
CA THR A 328 -24.37 6.81 -18.69
C THR A 328 -24.83 7.87 -17.69
N TYR A 329 -24.28 9.08 -17.79
CA TYR A 329 -24.82 10.27 -17.15
C TYR A 329 -26.02 10.76 -17.98
N GLU A 330 -27.09 11.22 -17.34
CA GLU A 330 -28.31 11.70 -17.99
C GLU A 330 -28.02 12.79 -19.03
N GLU A 331 -28.03 12.40 -20.31
CA GLU A 331 -28.27 13.33 -21.42
C GLU A 331 -29.45 12.88 -22.30
N ASN A 332 -29.89 11.62 -22.24
CA ASN A 332 -31.04 11.14 -23.00
C ASN A 332 -31.87 10.12 -22.19
N GLU A 333 -33.14 10.45 -21.93
CA GLU A 333 -34.15 9.67 -21.18
C GLU A 333 -34.53 8.30 -21.81
N SER A 334 -33.88 7.90 -22.90
CA SER A 334 -34.27 6.77 -23.76
C SER A 334 -33.40 5.52 -23.62
N GLU A 335 -32.25 5.59 -22.96
CA GLU A 335 -31.41 4.42 -22.67
C GLU A 335 -31.47 4.09 -21.17
N ALA A 336 -31.82 2.83 -20.85
CA ALA A 336 -31.74 2.34 -19.48
C ALA A 336 -30.33 2.62 -18.92
N SER A 337 -30.25 3.29 -17.76
CA SER A 337 -28.98 3.64 -17.13
C SER A 337 -28.17 2.39 -16.85
N ARG A 338 -27.19 2.10 -17.72
CA ARG A 338 -26.33 0.94 -17.62
C ARG A 338 -24.96 1.42 -17.14
N SER A 339 -24.55 0.89 -16.01
CA SER A 339 -23.21 1.09 -15.45
C SER A 339 -22.50 -0.25 -15.43
N GLN A 340 -21.30 -0.28 -15.99
CA GLN A 340 -20.53 -1.51 -16.14
C GLN A 340 -19.03 -1.23 -16.10
N ILE A 341 -18.25 -2.25 -15.75
CA ILE A 341 -16.81 -2.27 -15.99
C ILE A 341 -16.63 -2.75 -17.43
N ASP A 342 -16.32 -1.81 -18.33
CA ASP A 342 -16.28 -2.06 -19.76
C ASP A 342 -14.88 -2.37 -20.30
N TYR A 343 -13.84 -2.07 -19.54
CA TYR A 343 -12.46 -2.33 -19.92
C TYR A 343 -11.59 -2.69 -18.73
N ILE A 344 -10.70 -3.67 -18.95
CA ILE A 344 -9.69 -4.07 -18.00
C ILE A 344 -8.30 -4.03 -18.64
N TYR A 345 -7.26 -3.75 -17.85
CA TYR A 345 -5.88 -3.81 -18.33
C TYR A 345 -4.97 -4.51 -17.31
N ASN A 346 -4.37 -5.63 -17.70
CA ASN A 346 -3.47 -6.40 -16.86
C ASN A 346 -2.02 -5.93 -17.05
N THR A 347 -1.46 -5.25 -16.04
CA THR A 347 -0.09 -4.71 -16.07
C THR A 347 1.00 -5.80 -16.12
N LYS A 348 0.71 -7.01 -15.66
CA LYS A 348 1.66 -8.13 -15.72
C LYS A 348 1.75 -8.73 -17.12
N LEU A 349 0.62 -8.77 -17.84
CA LEU A 349 0.53 -9.33 -19.18
C LEU A 349 0.69 -8.26 -20.29
N ASN A 350 0.66 -6.98 -19.93
CA ASN A 350 0.63 -5.84 -20.87
C ASN A 350 -0.51 -5.97 -21.89
N GLN A 351 -1.68 -6.41 -21.43
CA GLN A 351 -2.82 -6.72 -22.27
C GLN A 351 -4.08 -6.11 -21.68
N GLY A 352 -4.84 -5.42 -22.54
CA GLY A 352 -6.16 -4.88 -22.21
C GLY A 352 -7.27 -5.60 -22.97
N GLU A 353 -8.40 -5.78 -22.30
CA GLU A 353 -9.55 -6.52 -22.82
C GLU A 353 -10.84 -5.77 -22.46
N TYR A 354 -11.82 -5.83 -23.36
CA TYR A 354 -13.15 -5.29 -23.08
C TYR A 354 -13.98 -6.32 -22.33
N THR A 355 -14.74 -5.86 -21.34
CA THR A 355 -15.57 -6.69 -20.48
C THR A 355 -16.98 -6.11 -20.40
N ASP A 356 -17.89 -6.88 -19.80
CA ASP A 356 -19.26 -6.45 -19.58
C ASP A 356 -19.71 -6.90 -18.18
N LEU A 357 -19.00 -6.43 -17.15
CA LEU A 357 -19.33 -6.71 -15.76
C LEU A 357 -20.25 -5.61 -15.23
N LEU A 358 -21.41 -5.99 -14.68
CA LEU A 358 -22.34 -5.04 -14.11
C LEU A 358 -21.69 -4.27 -12.93
N PHE A 359 -21.89 -2.95 -12.92
CA PHE A 359 -21.47 -2.07 -11.84
C PHE A 359 -22.69 -1.35 -11.26
N PRO A 360 -22.99 -1.47 -9.96
CA PRO A 360 -24.16 -0.81 -9.38
C PRO A 360 -24.01 0.71 -9.43
N ASN A 361 -24.94 1.39 -10.09
CA ASN A 361 -25.01 2.84 -10.05
C ASN A 361 -26.48 3.27 -9.95
N GLN A 362 -26.94 3.54 -8.74
CA GLN A 362 -28.31 3.96 -8.47
C GLN A 362 -28.52 5.46 -8.67
N TYR A 363 -27.44 6.26 -8.66
CA TYR A 363 -27.51 7.72 -8.57
C TYR A 363 -26.98 8.43 -9.81
N GLN A 364 -26.52 7.67 -10.82
CA GLN A 364 -26.07 8.13 -12.13
C GLN A 364 -24.89 9.12 -12.12
N TYR A 365 -24.39 9.53 -10.95
CA TYR A 365 -23.29 10.47 -10.79
C TYR A 365 -22.16 9.89 -9.93
N ILE A 366 -21.17 9.28 -10.58
CA ILE A 366 -20.03 8.64 -9.89
C ILE A 366 -18.90 9.66 -9.74
N THR A 367 -18.52 9.97 -8.50
CA THR A 367 -17.50 10.98 -8.19
C THR A 367 -16.14 10.36 -7.86
N ALA A 368 -16.12 9.22 -7.18
CA ALA A 368 -14.94 8.43 -6.84
C ALA A 368 -15.31 6.95 -6.66
N VAL A 369 -14.40 6.04 -7.00
CA VAL A 369 -14.50 4.59 -6.75
C VAL A 369 -13.11 4.08 -6.37
N ASP A 370 -12.89 3.76 -5.10
CA ASP A 370 -11.57 3.45 -4.56
C ASP A 370 -11.54 2.05 -3.94
N TYR A 371 -10.76 1.15 -4.52
CA TYR A 371 -10.60 -0.20 -3.98
C TYR A 371 -9.73 -0.22 -2.72
N ASN A 372 -10.12 -1.04 -1.74
CA ASN A 372 -9.32 -1.31 -0.55
C ASN A 372 -8.88 -2.79 -0.50
N PRO A 373 -7.57 -3.09 -0.56
CA PRO A 373 -7.07 -4.46 -0.56
C PRO A 373 -7.15 -5.18 0.81
N ARG A 374 -7.46 -4.46 1.90
CA ARG A 374 -7.60 -5.06 3.24
C ARG A 374 -8.94 -5.77 3.42
N ASP A 375 -10.04 -5.12 3.02
CA ASP A 375 -11.41 -5.63 3.17
C ASP A 375 -12.05 -6.06 1.84
N ASN A 376 -11.36 -5.84 0.73
CA ASN A 376 -11.78 -6.18 -0.63
C ASN A 376 -13.09 -5.48 -1.04
N GLN A 377 -13.28 -4.24 -0.58
CA GLN A 377 -14.45 -3.39 -0.87
C GLN A 377 -14.10 -2.21 -1.79
N LEU A 378 -15.13 -1.59 -2.38
CA LEU A 378 -15.07 -0.38 -3.21
C LEU A 378 -15.74 0.80 -2.49
#